data_AF-A0A499VNU2-F1
#
_entry.id   AF-A0A499VNU2-F1
#
_cell.length_a   1.000
_cell.length_b   1.000
_cell.length_c   1.000
_cell.angle_alpha   90.00
_cell.angle_beta   90.00
_cell.angle_gamma   90.00
#
_symmetry.space_group_name_H-M   'P 1'
#
loop_
_entity.id
_entity.type
_entity.pdbx_description
1 polymer ?
#
loop_
_entity_poly.entity_id
_entity_poly.type
_entity_poly.pdbx_seq_one_letter_code
_entity_poly.pdbx_strand_id
1 'polypeptide(L)'
;MTPGSNIPLPVTRVTVDVAAPVRLDVSGLLLTADGKVRSDDDFIFYNQPTGPGVTYRSGGGTSPDAITVDTTAVPRASRRSS
;
A
#
# COMPACT_ATOMS: atom_id res chain seq x y z
N MET A 1 1.42 -6.84 -17.19
CA MET A 1 0.64 -7.32 -16.03
C MET A 1 -0.82 -7.27 -16.43
N THR A 2 -1.60 -8.32 -16.16
CA THR A 2 -3.05 -8.29 -16.39
C THR A 2 -3.72 -7.56 -15.23
N PRO A 3 -4.65 -6.62 -15.47
CA PRO A 3 -5.39 -5.96 -14.41
C PRO A 3 -5.99 -7.00 -13.43
N GLY A 4 -5.82 -6.75 -12.12
CA GLY A 4 -6.34 -7.63 -11.07
C GLY A 4 -5.53 -8.92 -10.81
N SER A 5 -4.40 -9.16 -11.50
CA SER A 5 -3.55 -10.31 -11.20
C SER A 5 -2.63 -10.06 -10.00
N ASN A 6 -2.60 -11.01 -9.07
CA ASN A 6 -1.64 -11.03 -7.97
C ASN A 6 -0.37 -11.78 -8.39
N ILE A 7 0.79 -11.14 -8.24
CA ILE A 7 2.10 -11.72 -8.56
C ILE A 7 2.98 -11.55 -7.31
N PRO A 8 3.78 -12.56 -6.90
CA PRO A 8 4.73 -12.41 -5.81
C PRO A 8 5.69 -11.26 -6.07
N LEU A 9 5.99 -10.47 -5.03
CA LEU A 9 7.03 -9.43 -5.09
C LEU A 9 8.39 -10.09 -4.79
N PRO A 10 9.34 -10.15 -5.76
CA PRO A 10 10.63 -10.81 -5.55
C PRO A 10 11.66 -9.90 -4.87
N VAL A 11 11.32 -8.62 -4.65
CA VAL A 11 12.20 -7.60 -4.09
C VAL A 11 11.66 -7.09 -2.76
N THR A 12 12.56 -6.63 -1.90
CA THR A 12 12.21 -6.17 -0.55
C THR A 12 11.51 -4.81 -0.55
N ARG A 13 11.81 -3.95 -1.53
CA ARG A 13 11.22 -2.62 -1.67
C ARG A 13 10.63 -2.43 -3.06
N VAL A 14 9.39 -1.95 -3.12
CA VAL A 14 8.67 -1.65 -4.35
C VAL A 14 8.05 -0.27 -4.23
N THR A 15 8.15 0.53 -5.31
CA THR A 15 7.42 1.78 -5.44
C THR A 15 6.44 1.66 -6.60
N VAL A 16 5.20 2.03 -6.36
CA VAL A 16 4.12 2.09 -7.35
C VAL A 16 3.79 3.56 -7.56
N ASP A 17 4.12 4.10 -8.73
CA ASP A 17 3.70 5.43 -9.16
C ASP A 17 2.32 5.35 -9.82
N VAL A 18 1.43 6.26 -9.45
CA VAL A 18 0.06 6.36 -9.95
C VAL A 18 -0.08 7.66 -10.71
N ALA A 19 -0.12 7.56 -12.04
CA ALA A 19 -0.30 8.69 -12.95
C ALA A 19 -1.66 8.60 -13.65
N ALA A 20 -2.39 9.71 -13.64
CA ALA A 20 -3.66 9.85 -14.36
C ALA A 20 -3.85 11.33 -14.79
N PRO A 21 -4.62 11.57 -15.86
CA PRO A 21 -4.93 12.94 -16.32
C PRO A 21 -5.86 13.70 -15.35
N VAL A 22 -6.42 13.01 -14.34
CA VAL A 22 -7.25 13.57 -13.29
C VAL A 22 -6.70 13.19 -11.92
N ARG A 23 -7.08 13.95 -10.89
CA ARG A 23 -6.75 13.62 -9.50
C ARG A 23 -7.41 12.28 -9.14
N LEU A 24 -6.60 11.33 -8.67
CA LEU A 24 -7.07 10.07 -8.12
C LEU A 24 -6.94 10.09 -6.60
N ASP A 25 -7.81 9.35 -5.94
CA ASP A 25 -7.61 9.00 -4.53
C ASP A 25 -6.79 7.71 -4.48
N VAL A 26 -5.63 7.78 -3.85
CA VAL A 26 -4.67 6.67 -3.78
C VAL A 26 -4.58 6.22 -2.34
N SER A 27 -4.78 4.91 -2.14
CA SER A 27 -4.63 4.29 -0.83
C SER A 27 -3.96 2.92 -0.91
N GLY A 28 -3.34 2.53 0.19
CA GLY A 28 -2.78 1.20 0.44
C GLY A 28 -3.47 0.55 1.65
N LEU A 29 -3.79 -0.73 1.52
CA LEU A 29 -4.40 -1.54 2.58
C LEU A 29 -3.50 -2.71 2.91
N LEU A 30 -3.08 -2.83 4.18
CA LEU A 30 -2.42 -4.04 4.67
C LEU A 30 -3.50 -4.99 5.19
N LEU A 31 -3.58 -6.17 4.58
CA LEU A 31 -4.60 -7.16 4.92
C LEU A 31 -4.00 -8.34 5.67
N THR A 32 -4.76 -8.87 6.62
CA THR A 32 -4.52 -10.19 7.20
C THR A 32 -4.77 -11.29 6.19
N ALA A 33 -4.45 -12.54 6.57
CA ALA A 33 -4.79 -13.72 5.78
C ALA A 33 -6.31 -13.86 5.51
N ASP A 34 -7.16 -13.24 6.34
CA ASP A 34 -8.62 -13.25 6.19
C ASP A 34 -9.15 -12.09 5.32
N GLY A 35 -8.25 -11.30 4.71
CA GLY A 35 -8.61 -10.19 3.82
C GLY A 35 -9.15 -8.95 4.55
N LYS A 36 -8.77 -8.74 5.82
CA LYS A 36 -9.21 -7.59 6.63
C LYS A 36 -8.02 -6.77 7.10
N VAL A 37 -8.19 -5.45 7.26
CA VAL A 37 -7.22 -4.62 7.99
C VAL A 37 -7.22 -5.00 9.47
N ARG A 38 -6.07 -4.89 10.16
CA ARG A 38 -5.99 -5.24 11.60
C ARG A 38 -6.46 -4.10 12.49
N SER A 39 -6.16 -2.87 12.09
CA SER A 39 -6.55 -1.58 12.68
C SER A 39 -6.52 -0.50 11.59
N ASP A 40 -6.94 0.71 11.94
CA ASP A 40 -6.88 1.87 11.04
C ASP A 40 -5.44 2.22 10.61
N ASP A 41 -4.42 1.82 11.38
CA ASP A 41 -3.00 2.01 11.06
C ASP A 41 -2.57 1.29 9.76
N ASP A 42 -3.33 0.26 9.35
CA ASP A 42 -3.11 -0.50 8.12
C ASP A 42 -3.76 0.14 6.88
N PHE A 43 -4.41 1.30 7.03
CA PHE A 43 -4.99 2.07 5.94
C PHE A 43 -4.17 3.35 5.66
N ILE A 44 -3.39 3.32 4.58
CA ILE A 44 -2.44 4.38 4.23
C ILE A 44 -3.03 5.21 3.08
N PHE A 45 -3.14 6.52 3.26
CA PHE A 45 -3.69 7.46 2.27
C PHE A 45 -3.18 8.87 2.56
N TYR A 46 -3.65 9.88 1.81
CA TYR A 46 -3.10 11.25 1.90
C TYR A 46 -3.10 11.88 3.31
N ASN A 47 -4.10 11.57 4.14
CA ASN A 47 -4.20 12.11 5.51
C ASN A 47 -3.54 11.21 6.57
N GLN A 48 -3.11 10.01 6.18
CA GLN A 48 -2.38 9.06 7.00
C GLN A 48 -1.27 8.43 6.13
N PRO A 49 -0.21 9.20 5.82
CA PRO A 49 0.71 8.85 4.75
C PRO A 49 1.72 7.76 5.12
N THR A 50 1.71 7.25 6.34
CA THR A 50 2.66 6.25 6.83
C THR A 50 1.93 5.16 7.58
N GLY A 51 2.29 3.92 7.29
CA GLY A 51 1.89 2.72 8.04
C GLY A 51 3.04 1.71 8.07
N PRO A 52 2.82 0.52 8.65
CA PRO A 52 3.87 -0.47 8.84
C PRO A 52 4.52 -0.94 7.52
N GLY A 53 5.71 -0.45 7.20
CA GLY A 53 6.41 -0.76 5.95
C GLY A 53 5.75 -0.21 4.70
N VAL A 54 4.79 0.72 4.81
CA VAL A 54 4.11 1.34 3.66
C VAL A 54 4.10 2.85 3.82
N THR A 55 4.42 3.57 2.76
CA THR A 55 4.42 5.04 2.74
C THR A 55 3.74 5.55 1.48
N TYR A 56 2.81 6.49 1.67
CA TYR A 56 2.23 7.30 0.61
C TYR A 56 3.01 8.61 0.47
N ARG A 57 3.25 9.01 -0.78
CA ARG A 57 3.79 10.31 -1.16
C ARG A 57 2.85 10.95 -2.18
N SER A 58 2.33 12.13 -1.84
CA SER A 58 1.61 12.93 -2.83
C SER A 58 2.60 13.54 -3.83
N GLY A 59 2.24 13.49 -5.11
CA GLY A 59 2.97 14.17 -6.17
C GLY A 59 2.60 15.65 -6.33
N GLY A 60 1.71 16.19 -5.48
CA GLY A 60 1.38 17.61 -5.43
C GLY A 60 0.75 18.18 -6.72
N GLY A 61 0.29 17.31 -7.63
CA GLY A 61 -0.27 17.69 -8.94
C GLY A 61 0.76 17.96 -10.03
N THR A 62 2.06 17.92 -9.73
CA THR A 62 3.16 18.08 -10.70
C THR A 62 3.96 16.80 -10.91
N SER A 63 3.74 15.81 -10.05
CA SER A 63 4.33 14.47 -10.09
C SER A 63 3.24 13.43 -9.82
N PRO A 64 3.47 12.14 -10.16
CA PRO A 64 2.55 11.08 -9.76
C PRO A 64 2.57 10.87 -8.24
N ASP A 65 1.44 10.47 -7.71
CA ASP A 65 1.34 9.94 -6.35
C ASP A 65 2.07 8.59 -6.30
N ALA A 66 2.65 8.25 -5.15
CA ALA A 66 3.41 7.01 -5.00
C ALA A 66 3.07 6.28 -3.72
N ILE A 67 2.98 4.95 -3.81
CA ILE A 67 3.00 4.03 -2.67
C ILE A 67 4.32 3.29 -2.68
N THR A 68 5.09 3.40 -1.61
CA THR A 68 6.30 2.58 -1.40
C THR A 68 6.03 1.54 -0.34
N VAL A 69 6.36 0.29 -0.65
CA VAL A 69 6.25 -0.86 0.24
C VAL A 69 7.65 -1.40 0.53
N ASP A 70 8.03 -1.44 1.80
CA ASP A 70 9.15 -2.20 2.33
C ASP A 70 8.63 -3.45 3.04
N THR A 71 8.69 -4.57 2.33
CA THR A 71 8.18 -5.86 2.79
C THR A 71 8.90 -6.39 4.03
N THR A 72 10.09 -5.88 4.36
CA THR A 72 10.81 -6.28 5.57
C THR A 72 10.24 -5.63 6.85
N ALA A 73 9.56 -4.49 6.68
CA ALA A 73 8.92 -3.75 7.76
C ALA A 73 7.41 -4.01 7.84
N VAL A 74 6.83 -4.77 6.90
CA VAL A 74 5.44 -5.21 6.95
C VAL A 74 5.31 -6.31 8.03
N PRO A 75 4.43 -6.12 9.03
CA PRO A 75 4.19 -7.14 10.04
C PRO A 75 3.66 -8.42 9.42
N ARG A 76 4.05 -9.57 9.97
CA ARG A 76 3.56 -10.87 9.52
C ARG A 76 2.04 -10.95 9.68
N ALA A 77 1.36 -11.55 8.69
CA ALA A 77 -0.06 -11.82 8.76
C ALA A 77 -0.36 -12.74 9.96
N SER A 78 -0.94 -12.19 11.03
CA SER A 78 -1.41 -12.96 12.16
C SER A 78 -2.77 -13.55 11.83
N ARG A 79 -2.90 -14.88 11.86
CA ARG A 79 -4.20 -15.55 11.86
C ARG A 79 -4.82 -15.33 13.24
N ARG A 80 -5.98 -14.66 13.34
CA ARG A 80 -6.71 -14.65 14.61
C ARG A 80 -7.17 -16.07 14.88
N SER A 81 -6.70 -16.67 15.97
CA SER A 81 -7.29 -17.92 16.47
C SER A 81 -8.71 -17.60 16.92
N SER A 82 -9.69 -18.25 16.28
CA SER A 82 -11.08 -18.30 16.77
C SER A 82 -11.17 -19.09 18.07
#